data_AF-A0AAT9RED1-F1
#
_entry.id   AF-A0AAT9RED1-F1
#
_cell.length_a   1.000
_cell.length_b   1.000
_cell.length_c   1.000
_cell.angle_alpha   90.00
_cell.angle_beta   90.00
_cell.angle_gamma   90.00
#
_symmetry.space_group_name_H-M   'P 1'
#
loop_
_entity.id
_entity.type
_entity.pdbx_description
1 polymer ?
#
loop_
_entity_poly.entity_id
_entity_poly.type
_entity_poly.pdbx_seq_one_letter_code
_entity_poly.pdbx_strand_id
1 'polypeptide(L)'
;MTQLPLDFEAFHRMHRPAYVRWARTYLNNRADAEEAVDCAFEQLLIAWPEVLAKESPAAYAWQVMKNRTIDAARARGRREALVDTAAFETAALREAVDPIGQLEESINLFQAIEALPERQRDVVVLLYSHDHSVREAADHLGITPAAVRSTARYARRRLQEILGLAKEGQVDDVAH
;
A
#
# COMPACT_ATOMS: atom_id res chain seq x y z
N MET A 1 30.61 4.52 -17.20
CA MET A 1 29.15 4.48 -16.97
C MET A 1 28.79 3.02 -16.74
N THR A 2 28.70 2.59 -15.48
CA THR A 2 28.27 1.23 -15.18
C THR A 2 26.78 1.15 -15.52
N GLN A 3 26.46 0.52 -16.64
CA GLN A 3 25.08 0.33 -17.05
C GLN A 3 24.39 -0.60 -16.04
N LEU A 4 23.22 -0.21 -15.54
CA LEU A 4 22.44 -1.07 -14.65
C LEU A 4 22.09 -2.38 -15.37
N PRO A 5 22.00 -3.51 -14.66
CA PRO A 5 21.44 -4.74 -15.23
C PRO A 5 20.07 -4.46 -15.86
N LEU A 6 19.84 -4.95 -17.08
CA LEU A 6 18.60 -4.67 -17.84
C LEU A 6 17.34 -5.17 -17.12
N ASP A 7 17.46 -6.27 -16.37
CA ASP A 7 16.40 -6.83 -15.54
C ASP A 7 16.05 -5.91 -14.36
N PHE A 8 17.06 -5.34 -13.69
CA PHE A 8 16.89 -4.35 -12.64
C PHE A 8 16.24 -3.08 -13.18
N GLU A 9 16.68 -2.59 -14.33
CA GLU A 9 16.11 -1.38 -14.95
C GLU A 9 14.62 -1.58 -15.28
N ALA A 10 14.26 -2.74 -15.85
CA ALA A 10 12.88 -3.09 -16.13
C ALA A 10 12.04 -3.20 -14.85
N PHE A 11 12.57 -3.85 -13.81
CA PHE A 11 11.93 -3.97 -12.50
C PHE A 11 11.71 -2.60 -11.85
N HIS A 12 12.76 -1.78 -11.79
CA HIS A 12 12.69 -0.42 -11.27
C HIS A 12 11.63 0.42 -11.98
N ARG A 13 11.63 0.42 -13.32
CA ARG A 13 10.65 1.15 -14.13
C ARG A 13 9.21 0.70 -13.87
N MET A 14 9.00 -0.61 -13.70
CA MET A 14 7.67 -1.19 -13.45
C MET A 14 7.16 -0.85 -12.04
N HIS A 15 8.00 -0.96 -11.00
CA HIS A 15 7.56 -0.92 -9.60
C HIS A 15 7.64 0.48 -8.98
N ARG A 16 8.61 1.30 -9.37
CA ARG A 16 8.87 2.60 -8.71
C ARG A 16 7.65 3.52 -8.65
N PRO A 17 6.85 3.71 -9.73
CA PRO A 17 5.72 4.63 -9.66
C PRO A 17 4.70 4.24 -8.57
N ALA A 18 4.39 2.95 -8.44
CA ALA A 18 3.47 2.45 -7.43
C ALA A 18 4.07 2.56 -6.02
N TYR A 19 5.37 2.28 -5.88
CA TYR A 19 6.08 2.37 -4.61
C TYR A 19 6.13 3.81 -4.08
N VAL A 20 6.42 4.79 -4.94
CA VAL A 20 6.39 6.21 -4.57
C VAL A 20 4.99 6.64 -4.16
N ARG A 21 3.94 6.21 -4.88
CA ARG A 21 2.56 6.54 -4.52
C ARG A 21 2.19 5.97 -3.16
N TRP A 22 2.50 4.70 -2.90
CA TRP A 22 2.27 4.09 -1.60
C TRP A 22 3.09 4.80 -0.51
N ALA A 23 4.37 5.10 -0.75
CA ALA A 23 5.20 5.80 0.23
C ALA A 23 4.68 7.21 0.57
N ARG A 24 4.08 7.92 -0.39
CA ARG A 24 3.43 9.22 -0.17
C ARG A 24 2.23 9.12 0.76
N THR A 25 1.59 7.96 0.89
CA THR A 25 0.51 7.79 1.88
C THR A 25 1.06 7.74 3.30
N TYR A 26 2.38 7.64 3.50
CA TYR A 26 3.05 7.63 4.81
C TYR A 26 3.99 8.83 5.02
N LEU A 27 4.35 9.50 3.93
CA LEU A 27 5.29 10.61 3.90
C LEU A 27 4.59 11.77 3.17
N ASN A 28 4.05 12.74 3.93
CA ASN A 28 3.28 13.88 3.38
C ASN A 28 4.04 14.76 2.36
N ASN A 29 5.35 14.55 2.19
CA ASN A 29 6.16 15.22 1.19
C ASN A 29 6.56 14.25 0.08
N ARG A 30 6.34 14.65 -1.17
CA ARG A 30 6.76 13.87 -2.35
C ARG A 30 8.26 13.60 -2.37
N ALA A 31 9.09 14.58 -2.01
CA ALA A 31 10.54 14.40 -2.05
C ALA A 31 10.99 13.32 -1.06
N ASP A 32 10.41 13.30 0.15
CA ASP A 32 10.72 12.27 1.14
C ASP A 32 10.29 10.87 0.69
N ALA A 33 9.14 10.77 0.00
CA ALA A 33 8.64 9.51 -0.53
C ALA A 33 9.53 8.99 -1.68
N GLU A 34 9.97 9.87 -2.57
CA GLU A 34 10.92 9.52 -3.63
C GLU A 34 12.27 9.10 -3.03
N GLU A 35 12.81 9.84 -2.06
CA GLU A 35 14.05 9.51 -1.36
C GLU A 35 13.96 8.12 -0.69
N ALA A 36 12.89 7.83 0.05
CA ALA A 36 12.73 6.54 0.73
C ALA A 36 12.67 5.37 -0.27
N VAL A 37 12.01 5.57 -1.41
CA VAL A 37 11.92 4.57 -2.48
C VAL A 37 13.24 4.41 -3.22
N ASP A 38 13.95 5.50 -3.50
CA ASP A 38 15.25 5.45 -4.15
C ASP A 38 16.27 4.74 -3.26
N CYS A 39 16.31 5.02 -1.95
CA CYS A 39 17.13 4.26 -1.00
C CYS A 39 16.76 2.76 -0.95
N ALA A 40 15.47 2.42 -1.11
CA ALA A 40 15.05 1.03 -1.20
C ALA A 40 15.58 0.36 -2.47
N PHE A 41 15.51 1.04 -3.61
CA PHE A 41 16.06 0.53 -4.87
C PHE A 41 17.57 0.44 -4.88
N GLU A 42 18.29 1.36 -4.25
CA GLU A 42 19.74 1.26 -4.04
C GLU A 42 20.10 0.00 -3.26
N GLN A 43 19.38 -0.29 -2.18
CA GLN A 43 19.56 -1.53 -1.42
C GLN A 43 19.25 -2.77 -2.25
N LEU A 44 18.16 -2.74 -3.02
CA LEU A 44 17.79 -3.84 -3.91
C LEU A 44 18.83 -4.05 -5.02
N LEU A 45 19.43 -2.98 -5.54
CA LEU A 45 20.48 -3.05 -6.55
C LEU A 45 21.73 -3.74 -6.01
N ILE A 46 22.14 -3.39 -4.78
CA ILE A 46 23.32 -4.00 -4.13
C ILE A 46 23.13 -5.51 -3.97
N ALA A 47 21.93 -5.94 -3.59
CA ALA A 47 21.59 -7.35 -3.36
C ALA A 47 20.88 -8.01 -4.57
N TRP A 48 20.92 -7.40 -5.76
CA TRP A 48 20.02 -7.76 -6.86
C TRP A 48 20.08 -9.25 -7.28
N PRO A 49 21.27 -9.88 -7.39
CA PRO A 49 21.34 -11.31 -7.69
C PRO A 49 20.61 -12.19 -6.66
N GLU A 50 20.68 -11.82 -5.38
CA GLU A 50 20.03 -12.55 -4.29
C GLU A 50 18.51 -12.30 -4.27
N VAL A 51 18.08 -11.11 -4.66
CA VAL A 51 16.67 -10.74 -4.81
C VAL A 51 16.02 -11.57 -5.92
N LEU A 52 16.70 -11.70 -7.08
CA LEU A 52 16.22 -12.51 -8.19
C LEU A 52 16.14 -14.01 -7.86
N ALA A 53 16.97 -14.48 -6.93
CA ALA A 53 16.95 -15.86 -6.46
C ALA A 53 15.82 -16.17 -5.47
N LYS A 54 15.04 -15.17 -5.00
CA LYS A 54 13.89 -15.40 -4.13
C LYS A 54 12.70 -15.97 -4.92
N GLU A 55 11.83 -16.70 -4.23
CA GLU A 55 10.57 -17.21 -4.81
C GLU A 55 9.70 -16.09 -5.40
N SER A 56 9.72 -14.91 -4.78
CA SER A 56 9.04 -13.71 -5.26
C SER A 56 9.92 -12.48 -5.05
N PRO A 57 10.68 -12.07 -6.08
CA PRO A 57 11.50 -10.85 -6.05
C PRO A 57 10.66 -9.61 -5.73
N ALA A 58 9.43 -9.56 -6.25
CA ALA A 58 8.50 -8.46 -6.00
C ALA A 58 8.01 -8.40 -4.55
N ALA A 59 7.70 -9.53 -3.90
CA ALA A 59 7.32 -9.54 -2.50
C ALA A 59 8.48 -9.08 -1.59
N TYR A 60 9.70 -9.51 -1.91
CA TYR A 60 10.89 -9.08 -1.18
C TYR A 60 11.13 -7.57 -1.36
N ALA A 61 11.08 -7.08 -2.59
CA ALA A 61 11.23 -5.66 -2.91
C ALA A 61 10.16 -4.79 -2.23
N TRP A 62 8.91 -5.26 -2.19
CA TRP A 62 7.83 -4.61 -1.46
C TRP A 62 8.17 -4.46 0.02
N GLN A 63 8.65 -5.52 0.66
CA GLN A 63 9.00 -5.49 2.08
C GLN A 63 10.16 -4.52 2.36
N VAL A 64 11.18 -4.50 1.50
CA VAL A 64 12.30 -3.56 1.62
C VAL A 64 11.81 -2.12 1.50
N MET A 65 11.05 -1.80 0.45
CA MET A 65 10.48 -0.47 0.22
C MET A 65 9.61 -0.01 1.40
N LYS A 66 8.74 -0.91 1.87
CA LYS A 66 7.85 -0.65 2.98
C LYS A 66 8.60 -0.34 4.28
N ASN A 67 9.56 -1.18 4.64
CA ASN A 67 10.37 -0.98 5.84
C ASN A 67 11.09 0.38 5.78
N ARG A 68 11.70 0.71 4.62
CA ARG A 68 12.36 2.01 4.41
C ARG A 68 11.42 3.19 4.56
N THR A 69 10.22 3.10 3.99
CA THR A 69 9.19 4.14 4.13
C THR A 69 8.77 4.34 5.59
N ILE A 70 8.50 3.24 6.31
CA ILE A 70 8.06 3.28 7.71
C ILE A 70 9.17 3.83 8.61
N ASP A 71 10.42 3.42 8.40
CA ASP A 71 11.56 3.92 9.17
C ASP A 71 11.80 5.40 8.88
N ALA A 72 11.68 5.84 7.62
CA ALA A 72 11.76 7.24 7.21
C ALA A 72 10.66 8.09 7.85
N ALA A 73 9.45 7.55 8.02
CA ALA A 73 8.36 8.22 8.72
C ALA A 73 8.65 8.32 10.23
N ARG A 74 9.05 7.21 10.86
CA ARG A 74 9.38 7.14 12.31
C ARG A 74 10.51 8.10 12.69
N ALA A 75 11.60 8.13 11.93
CA ALA A 75 12.77 8.95 12.20
C ALA A 75 12.45 10.46 12.23
N ARG A 76 11.39 10.87 11.53
CA ARG A 76 10.98 12.27 11.44
C ARG A 76 9.88 12.63 12.45
N GLY A 77 9.64 11.77 13.46
CA GLY A 77 8.59 11.96 14.47
C GLY A 77 7.18 11.84 13.90
N ARG A 78 7.04 11.40 12.64
CA ARG A 78 5.76 11.30 11.92
C ARG A 78 4.98 10.04 12.26
N ARG A 79 5.24 9.44 13.44
CA ARG A 79 4.52 8.25 13.90
C ARG A 79 3.02 8.50 14.06
N GLU A 80 2.61 9.78 14.15
CA GLU A 80 1.22 10.25 14.22
C GLU A 80 0.78 11.06 12.98
N ALA A 81 1.66 11.31 12.01
CA ALA A 81 1.34 12.16 10.88
C ALA A 81 0.76 11.35 9.73
N LEU A 82 -0.47 10.91 9.93
CA LEU A 82 -1.40 10.65 8.84
C LEU A 82 -2.64 11.56 8.90
N VAL A 83 -2.54 12.66 9.66
CA VAL A 83 -3.57 13.69 9.74
C VAL A 83 -3.40 14.80 8.69
N ASP A 84 -2.36 14.76 7.85
CA ASP A 84 -2.07 15.93 6.98
C ASP A 84 -1.62 15.62 5.53
N THR A 85 -2.04 14.47 4.99
CA THR A 85 -2.20 14.37 3.52
C THR A 85 -3.69 14.35 3.21
N ALA A 86 -4.30 15.52 3.31
CA ALA A 86 -5.46 15.84 2.47
C ALA A 86 -5.12 15.43 1.02
N ALA A 87 -5.97 14.63 0.41
CA ALA A 87 -5.80 13.99 -0.90
C ALA A 87 -5.05 12.64 -0.93
N PHE A 88 -5.43 11.70 -0.05
CA PHE A 88 -5.88 10.42 -0.60
C PHE A 88 -7.02 10.80 -1.55
N GLU A 89 -6.82 10.70 -2.88
CA GLU A 89 -7.79 11.17 -3.88
C GLU A 89 -9.17 10.65 -3.51
N THR A 90 -9.96 11.55 -2.96
CA THR A 90 -11.19 11.24 -2.24
C THR A 90 -12.22 10.66 -3.20
N ALA A 91 -12.00 10.78 -4.52
CA ALA A 91 -12.88 10.26 -5.56
C ALA A 91 -12.91 8.72 -5.64
N ALA A 92 -11.77 8.02 -5.58
CA ALA A 92 -11.75 6.56 -5.77
C ALA A 92 -12.28 5.80 -4.55
N LEU A 93 -12.06 6.33 -3.34
CA LEU A 93 -12.55 5.75 -2.09
C LEU A 93 -14.05 6.05 -1.85
N ARG A 94 -14.55 7.17 -2.39
CA ARG A 94 -15.98 7.58 -2.40
C ARG A 94 -16.88 6.64 -3.20
N GLU A 95 -16.33 5.86 -4.13
CA GLU A 95 -17.13 4.90 -4.92
C GLU A 95 -17.26 3.54 -4.24
N ALA A 96 -16.33 3.19 -3.33
CA ALA A 96 -16.37 1.95 -2.57
C ALA A 96 -17.25 2.03 -1.31
N VAL A 97 -17.50 3.24 -0.81
CA VAL A 97 -18.33 3.57 0.34
C VAL A 97 -19.29 4.68 -0.11
N ASP A 98 -20.58 4.35 -0.27
CA ASP A 98 -21.69 5.24 -0.71
C ASP A 98 -21.67 6.64 -0.03
N PRO A 99 -22.24 7.70 -0.63
CA PRO A 99 -21.83 9.10 -0.47
C PRO A 99 -22.37 9.75 0.80
N ILE A 100 -21.56 9.80 1.85
CA ILE A 100 -21.85 10.56 3.08
C ILE A 100 -20.63 11.48 3.40
N GLY A 101 -20.70 12.33 4.41
CA GLY A 101 -20.12 13.68 4.53
C GLY A 101 -18.60 13.87 4.29
N GLN A 102 -18.26 14.94 3.54
CA GLN A 102 -17.00 15.10 2.80
C GLN A 102 -15.71 15.43 3.59
N LEU A 103 -15.66 15.47 4.92
CA LEU A 103 -14.39 15.77 5.62
C LEU A 103 -14.17 14.97 6.91
N GLU A 104 -15.16 14.91 7.81
CA GLU A 104 -15.07 14.10 9.03
C GLU A 104 -15.00 12.59 8.71
N GLU A 105 -15.70 12.13 7.67
CA GLU A 105 -15.63 10.72 7.24
C GLU A 105 -14.32 10.36 6.57
N SER A 106 -13.62 11.34 5.97
CA SER A 106 -12.32 11.10 5.35
C SER A 106 -11.26 10.79 6.41
N ILE A 107 -11.31 11.47 7.55
CA ILE A 107 -10.46 11.20 8.72
C ILE A 107 -10.81 9.84 9.35
N ASN A 108 -12.11 9.55 9.53
CA ASN A 108 -12.56 8.27 10.11
C ASN A 108 -12.19 7.07 9.22
N LEU A 109 -12.33 7.20 7.91
CA LEU A 109 -11.97 6.17 6.94
C LEU A 109 -10.46 5.92 6.91
N PHE A 110 -9.67 6.98 7.01
CA PHE A 110 -8.22 6.87 7.08
C PHE A 110 -7.78 6.10 8.34
N GLN A 111 -8.28 6.48 9.51
CA GLN A 111 -8.02 5.78 10.77
C GLN A 111 -8.50 4.32 10.71
N ALA A 112 -9.62 4.05 10.03
CA ALA A 112 -10.09 2.68 9.82
C ALA A 112 -9.13 1.86 8.96
N ILE A 113 -8.55 2.44 7.91
CA ILE A 113 -7.51 1.81 7.08
C ILE A 113 -6.24 1.54 7.89
N GLU A 114 -5.87 2.44 8.81
CA GLU A 114 -4.76 2.21 9.74
C GLU A 114 -5.02 1.11 10.77
N ALA A 115 -6.28 0.88 11.14
CA ALA A 115 -6.64 -0.20 12.03
C ALA A 115 -6.67 -1.56 11.30
N LEU A 116 -6.54 -1.59 9.97
CA LEU A 116 -6.44 -2.84 9.23
C LEU A 116 -5.11 -3.56 9.50
N PRO A 117 -5.16 -4.91 9.53
CA PRO A 117 -3.96 -5.73 9.40
C PRO A 117 -3.10 -5.29 8.22
N GLU A 118 -1.79 -5.37 8.42
CA GLU A 118 -0.79 -4.83 7.51
C GLU A 118 -1.02 -5.22 6.04
N ARG A 119 -1.30 -6.50 5.77
CA ARG A 119 -1.54 -7.00 4.41
C ARG A 119 -2.83 -6.46 3.78
N GLN A 120 -3.87 -6.29 4.60
CA GLN A 120 -5.15 -5.74 4.15
C GLN A 120 -5.00 -4.28 3.78
N ARG A 121 -4.25 -3.53 4.59
CA ARG A 121 -3.92 -2.13 4.32
C ARG A 121 -3.17 -1.96 3.01
N ASP A 122 -2.11 -2.76 2.78
CA ASP A 122 -1.32 -2.68 1.55
C ASP A 122 -2.18 -2.90 0.29
N VAL A 123 -3.05 -3.92 0.33
CA VAL A 123 -3.97 -4.23 -0.76
C VAL A 123 -4.97 -3.11 -0.99
N VAL A 124 -5.57 -2.58 0.08
CA VAL A 124 -6.50 -1.45 0.01
C VAL A 124 -5.80 -0.25 -0.60
N VAL A 125 -4.66 0.17 -0.04
CA VAL A 125 -3.96 1.37 -0.51
C VAL A 125 -3.57 1.25 -1.98
N LEU A 126 -3.05 0.09 -2.42
CA LEU A 126 -2.71 -0.09 -3.83
C LEU A 126 -3.93 -0.03 -4.74
N LEU A 127 -5.00 -0.79 -4.45
CA LEU A 127 -6.21 -0.81 -5.28
C LEU A 127 -6.90 0.56 -5.39
N TYR A 128 -6.84 1.37 -4.33
CA TYR A 128 -7.46 2.71 -4.33
C TYR A 128 -6.50 3.83 -4.76
N SER A 129 -5.21 3.53 -4.95
CA SER A 129 -4.25 4.50 -5.48
C SER A 129 -4.24 4.43 -7.02
N HIS A 130 -4.82 5.44 -7.68
CA HIS A 130 -4.82 5.58 -9.14
C HIS A 130 -5.37 4.35 -9.90
N ASP A 131 -6.39 3.69 -9.35
CA ASP A 131 -7.11 2.55 -9.96
C ASP A 131 -6.24 1.37 -10.39
N HIS A 132 -5.22 1.02 -9.58
CA HIS A 132 -4.48 -0.21 -9.83
C HIS A 132 -5.44 -1.41 -9.93
N SER A 133 -5.32 -2.15 -11.02
CA SER A 133 -6.04 -3.39 -11.19
C SER A 133 -5.57 -4.43 -10.16
N VAL A 134 -6.42 -5.42 -9.90
CA VAL A 134 -6.07 -6.58 -9.05
C VAL A 134 -4.77 -7.26 -9.50
N ARG A 135 -4.50 -7.27 -10.82
CA ARG A 135 -3.27 -7.85 -11.37
C ARG A 135 -2.05 -7.00 -11.03
N GLU A 136 -2.11 -5.68 -11.22
CA GLU A 136 -0.99 -4.80 -10.90
C GLU A 136 -0.67 -4.80 -9.40
N ALA A 137 -1.70 -4.78 -8.55
CA ALA A 137 -1.51 -4.92 -7.10
C ALA A 137 -0.86 -6.28 -6.75
N ALA A 138 -1.26 -7.36 -7.42
CA ALA A 138 -0.67 -8.68 -7.24
C ALA A 138 0.82 -8.69 -7.63
N ASP A 139 1.16 -8.08 -8.78
CA ASP A 139 2.52 -7.97 -9.29
C ASP A 139 3.40 -7.15 -8.33
N HIS A 140 2.90 -6.03 -7.82
CA HIS A 140 3.66 -5.19 -6.87
C HIS A 140 3.87 -5.83 -5.50
N LEU A 141 2.85 -6.54 -4.99
CA LEU A 141 2.87 -7.20 -3.68
C LEU A 141 3.50 -8.60 -3.70
N GLY A 142 3.80 -9.12 -4.89
CA GLY A 142 4.33 -10.46 -5.12
C GLY A 142 3.41 -11.58 -4.62
N ILE A 143 2.10 -11.43 -4.76
CA ILE A 143 1.08 -12.46 -4.45
C ILE A 143 0.19 -12.74 -5.66
N THR A 144 -0.71 -13.71 -5.53
CA THR A 144 -1.66 -14.03 -6.60
C THR A 144 -2.82 -13.02 -6.67
N PRO A 145 -3.42 -12.80 -7.85
CA PRO A 145 -4.65 -12.01 -7.99
C PRO A 145 -5.81 -12.55 -7.13
N ALA A 146 -5.86 -13.86 -6.90
CA ALA A 146 -6.85 -14.47 -6.01
C ALA A 146 -6.64 -14.05 -4.55
N ALA A 147 -5.39 -14.02 -4.08
CA ALA A 147 -5.04 -13.53 -2.75
C ALA A 147 -5.33 -12.04 -2.58
N VAL A 148 -5.14 -11.22 -3.63
CA VAL A 148 -5.53 -9.81 -3.61
C VAL A 148 -7.04 -9.67 -3.42
N ARG A 149 -7.86 -10.41 -4.19
CA ARG A 149 -9.33 -10.37 -4.07
C ARG A 149 -9.84 -10.82 -2.71
N SER A 150 -9.32 -11.93 -2.19
CA SER A 150 -9.72 -12.41 -0.86
C SER A 150 -9.32 -11.41 0.22
N THR A 151 -8.08 -10.90 0.18
CA THR A 151 -7.59 -9.88 1.11
C THR A 151 -8.44 -8.61 1.07
N ALA A 152 -8.79 -8.12 -0.13
CA ALA A 152 -9.65 -6.96 -0.29
C ALA A 152 -11.06 -7.18 0.29
N ARG A 153 -11.63 -8.37 0.13
CA ARG A 153 -12.92 -8.74 0.73
C ARG A 153 -12.86 -8.68 2.26
N TYR A 154 -11.83 -9.26 2.88
CA TYR A 154 -11.65 -9.20 4.34
C TYR A 154 -11.41 -7.76 4.82
N ALA A 155 -10.60 -6.99 4.10
CA ALA A 155 -10.37 -5.58 4.40
C ALA A 155 -11.67 -4.78 4.39
N ARG A 156 -12.52 -4.97 3.37
CA ARG A 156 -13.82 -4.30 3.27
C ARG A 156 -14.74 -4.63 4.44
N ARG A 157 -14.85 -5.91 4.82
CA ARG A 157 -15.64 -6.33 5.99
C ARG A 157 -15.13 -5.63 7.26
N ARG A 158 -13.81 -5.61 7.44
CA ARG A 158 -13.20 -5.00 8.63
C ARG A 158 -13.40 -3.49 8.67
N LEU A 159 -13.30 -2.80 7.53
CA LEU A 159 -13.62 -1.37 7.43
C LEU A 159 -15.08 -1.09 7.79
N GLN A 160 -16.03 -1.92 7.32
CA GLN A 160 -17.44 -1.79 7.68
C GLN A 160 -17.68 -1.95 9.19
N GLU A 161 -16.99 -2.90 9.84
CA GLU A 161 -17.06 -3.08 11.30
C GLU A 161 -16.49 -1.87 12.04
N ILE A 162 -15.31 -1.37 11.66
CA ILE A 162 -14.65 -0.23 12.32
C ILE A 162 -15.49 1.05 12.18
N LEU A 163 -16.09 1.26 11.01
CA LEU A 163 -16.88 2.45 10.69
C LEU A 163 -18.34 2.35 11.19
N GLY A 164 -18.74 1.26 11.84
CA GLY A 164 -20.12 1.06 12.29
C GLY A 164 -21.13 0.93 11.14
N LEU A 165 -20.67 0.58 9.94
CA LEU A 165 -21.48 0.40 8.72
C LEU A 165 -21.93 -1.05 8.51
N ALA A 166 -21.55 -1.95 9.41
CA ALA A 166 -22.02 -3.33 9.40
C ALA A 166 -23.54 -3.34 9.61
N LYS A 167 -24.31 -3.71 8.58
CA LYS A 167 -25.74 -4.00 8.75
C LYS A 167 -25.87 -5.13 9.78
N GLU A 168 -26.65 -4.92 10.83
CA GLU A 168 -27.09 -5.98 11.74
C GLU A 168 -27.67 -7.12 10.90
N GLY A 169 -26.93 -8.23 10.75
CA GLY A 169 -27.39 -9.38 9.97
C GLY A 169 -26.36 -10.15 9.13
N GLN A 170 -25.06 -9.96 9.31
CA GLN A 170 -24.07 -10.85 8.68
C GLN A 170 -22.95 -11.28 9.65
N VAL A 171 -23.37 -11.75 10.82
CA VAL A 171 -22.57 -12.67 11.64
C VAL A 171 -22.82 -14.05 11.06
N ASP A 172 -22.07 -14.43 10.02
CA ASP A 172 -21.92 -15.83 9.67
C ASP A 172 -20.44 -16.16 9.40
N ASP A 173 -19.99 -17.04 10.28
CA ASP A 173 -19.04 -18.13 10.09
C ASP A 173 -17.58 -17.80 9.71
N VAL A 174 -16.72 -17.83 10.74
CA VAL A 174 -15.32 -18.23 10.57
C VAL A 174 -14.99 -19.23 11.68
N ALA A 175 -15.48 -20.46 11.54
CA ALA A 175 -14.91 -21.63 12.18
C ALA A 175 -14.22 -22.51 11.12
N HIS A 176 -12.91 -22.38 10.97
CA HIS A 176 -11.93 -23.48 11.03
C HIS A 176 -10.50 -22.96 10.89
#